data_AF-A0A8X7E3D1-F1
#
_entry.id   AF-A0A8X7E3D1-F1
#
_cell.length_a   1.000
_cell.length_b   1.000
_cell.length_c   1.000
_cell.angle_alpha   90.00
_cell.angle_beta   90.00
_cell.angle_gamma   90.00
#
_symmetry.space_group_name_H-M   'P 1'
#
loop_
_entity.id
_entity.type
_entity.pdbx_description
1 polymer ?
#
loop_
_entity_poly.entity_id
_entity_poly.type
_entity_poly.pdbx_seq_one_letter_code
_entity_poly.pdbx_strand_id
1 'polypeptide(L)'
;MPLSEDELRALRALASLGEAGPEEVAAASGLEPDRARWALGWLARKGLASRRVLEEERIVPSELGRRALEEGLPEERALGLCTPSCPLSELGRTLGGEARVAVGE
;
A
#
# COMPACT_ATOMS: atom_id res chain seq x y z
N MET A 1 -23.23 -32.09 -0.80
CA MET A 1 -23.10 -31.53 0.57
C MET A 1 -23.94 -30.27 0.65
N PRO A 2 -24.83 -30.13 1.65
CA PRO A 2 -25.52 -28.87 1.90
C PRO A 2 -24.54 -27.79 2.35
N LEU A 3 -24.90 -26.52 2.12
CA LEU A 3 -24.17 -25.37 2.68
C LEU A 3 -24.59 -25.14 4.13
N SER A 4 -23.63 -24.75 4.97
CA SER A 4 -23.92 -24.27 6.33
C SER A 4 -24.58 -22.88 6.28
N GLU A 5 -25.14 -22.45 7.41
CA GLU A 5 -25.72 -21.12 7.53
C GLU A 5 -24.69 -20.01 7.27
N ASP A 6 -23.48 -20.15 7.81
CA ASP A 6 -22.39 -19.19 7.58
C ASP A 6 -21.98 -19.13 6.11
N GLU A 7 -21.89 -20.28 5.44
CA GLU A 7 -21.55 -20.35 4.01
C GLU A 7 -22.64 -19.70 3.16
N LEU A 8 -23.92 -19.90 3.50
CA LEU A 8 -25.04 -19.24 2.80
C LEU A 8 -25.02 -17.72 3.02
N ARG A 9 -24.77 -17.26 4.25
CA ARG A 9 -24.69 -15.83 4.56
C ARG A 9 -23.51 -15.18 3.84
N ALA A 10 -22.33 -15.80 3.87
CA ALA A 10 -21.15 -15.32 3.17
C ALA A 10 -21.37 -15.32 1.64
N LEU A 11 -21.98 -16.37 1.07
CA LEU A 11 -22.25 -16.45 -0.37
C LEU A 11 -23.25 -15.39 -0.83
N ARG A 12 -24.30 -15.11 -0.03
CA ARG A 12 -25.24 -14.02 -0.32
C ARG A 12 -24.57 -12.65 -0.26
N ALA A 13 -23.74 -12.41 0.75
CA ALA A 13 -22.97 -11.17 0.84
C ALA A 13 -22.04 -11.01 -0.37
N LEU A 14 -21.32 -12.06 -0.76
CA LEU A 14 -20.45 -12.04 -1.92
C LEU A 14 -21.23 -11.81 -3.23
N ALA A 15 -22.41 -12.41 -3.40
CA ALA A 15 -23.26 -12.17 -4.56
C ALA A 15 -23.73 -10.71 -4.69
N SER A 16 -23.93 -10.02 -3.57
CA SER A 16 -24.30 -8.60 -3.55
C SER A 16 -23.10 -7.67 -3.79
N LEU A 17 -21.90 -8.02 -3.30
CA LEU A 17 -20.70 -7.21 -3.40
C LEU A 17 -19.93 -7.42 -4.72
N GLY A 18 -20.05 -8.62 -5.32
CA GLY A 18 -19.24 -9.03 -6.46
C GLY A 18 -17.87 -9.52 -6.03
N GLU A 19 -16.84 -8.68 -6.21
CA GLU A 19 -15.47 -8.95 -5.78
C GLU A 19 -15.21 -8.22 -4.46
N ALA A 20 -14.89 -8.98 -3.40
CA ALA A 20 -14.75 -8.44 -2.05
C ALA A 20 -13.74 -9.22 -1.21
N GLY A 21 -13.09 -8.52 -0.29
CA GLY A 21 -12.23 -9.09 0.74
C GLY A 21 -13.01 -9.76 1.88
N PRO A 22 -12.35 -10.59 2.71
CA PRO A 22 -12.99 -11.26 3.84
C PRO A 22 -13.65 -10.30 4.83
N GLU A 23 -13.05 -9.14 5.06
CA GLU A 23 -13.51 -8.13 6.01
C GLU A 23 -14.81 -7.45 5.52
N GLU A 24 -14.92 -7.16 4.22
CA GLU A 24 -16.12 -6.61 3.61
C GLU A 24 -17.26 -7.63 3.64
N VAL A 25 -16.96 -8.90 3.34
CA VAL A 25 -17.93 -10.00 3.44
C VAL A 25 -18.39 -10.19 4.89
N ALA A 26 -17.49 -10.08 5.87
CA ALA A 26 -17.86 -10.17 7.29
C ALA A 26 -18.88 -9.08 7.67
N ALA A 27 -18.59 -7.82 7.31
CA ALA A 27 -19.49 -6.70 7.56
C ALA A 27 -20.86 -6.88 6.87
N ALA A 28 -20.88 -7.24 5.59
CA ALA A 28 -22.12 -7.39 4.83
C ALA A 28 -22.94 -8.63 5.23
N SER A 29 -22.29 -9.70 5.68
CA SER A 29 -22.96 -10.93 6.12
C SER A 29 -23.37 -10.90 7.59
N GLY A 30 -22.83 -9.97 8.39
CA GLY A 30 -22.98 -9.91 9.85
C GLY A 30 -22.29 -11.08 10.56
N LEU A 31 -21.24 -11.63 9.96
CA LEU A 31 -20.41 -12.68 10.55
C LEU A 31 -19.19 -12.05 11.22
N GLU A 32 -18.69 -12.70 12.27
CA GLU A 32 -17.36 -12.39 12.79
C GLU A 32 -16.28 -12.61 11.72
N PRO A 33 -15.20 -11.80 11.68
CA PRO A 33 -14.20 -11.86 10.60
C PRO A 33 -13.61 -13.25 10.37
N ASP A 34 -13.31 -13.99 11.44
CA ASP A 34 -12.78 -15.34 11.33
C ASP A 34 -13.79 -16.30 10.71
N ARG A 35 -15.06 -16.23 11.12
CA ARG A 35 -16.13 -17.08 10.55
C ARG A 35 -16.34 -16.78 9.07
N ALA A 36 -16.28 -15.50 8.67
CA ALA A 36 -16.35 -15.11 7.28
C ALA A 36 -15.17 -15.70 6.46
N ARG A 37 -13.94 -15.63 6.98
CA ARG A 37 -12.76 -16.24 6.33
C ARG A 37 -12.92 -17.76 6.17
N TRP A 38 -13.39 -18.45 7.21
CA TRP A 38 -13.64 -19.90 7.17
C TRP A 38 -14.72 -20.25 6.13
N ALA A 39 -15.84 -19.53 6.13
CA ALA A 39 -16.93 -19.73 5.18
C ALA A 39 -16.45 -19.51 3.73
N LEU A 40 -15.72 -18.43 3.45
CA LEU A 40 -15.13 -18.16 2.14
C LEU A 40 -14.14 -19.26 1.70
N GLY A 41 -13.34 -19.78 2.63
CA GLY A 41 -12.43 -20.91 2.37
C GLY A 41 -13.19 -22.16 1.93
N TRP A 42 -14.31 -22.47 2.58
CA TRP A 42 -15.15 -23.59 2.20
C TRP A 42 -15.88 -23.38 0.87
N LEU A 43 -16.42 -22.18 0.63
CA LEU A 43 -17.03 -21.82 -0.65
C LEU A 43 -16.04 -21.99 -1.80
N ALA A 44 -14.79 -21.55 -1.61
CA ALA A 44 -13.73 -21.75 -2.59
C ALA A 44 -13.41 -23.23 -2.82
N ARG A 45 -13.26 -24.03 -1.75
CA ARG A 45 -13.01 -25.47 -1.85
C ARG A 45 -14.15 -26.23 -2.52
N LYS A 46 -15.39 -25.73 -2.40
CA LYS A 46 -16.60 -26.27 -3.05
C LYS A 46 -16.77 -25.78 -4.49
N GLY A 47 -15.90 -24.90 -5.00
CA GLY A 47 -16.00 -24.32 -6.35
C GLY A 47 -17.11 -23.29 -6.51
N LEU A 48 -17.61 -22.73 -5.40
CA LEU A 48 -18.70 -21.74 -5.38
C LEU A 48 -18.18 -20.29 -5.29
N ALA A 49 -16.89 -20.11 -5.07
CA ALA A 49 -16.20 -18.82 -5.11
C ALA A 49 -14.78 -19.02 -5.63
N SER A 50 -14.21 -18.02 -6.31
CA SER A 50 -12.81 -18.00 -6.70
C SER A 50 -12.04 -16.99 -5.86
N ARG A 51 -10.84 -17.36 -5.41
CA ARG A 51 -9.92 -16.42 -4.74
C ARG A 51 -8.93 -15.86 -5.77
N ARG A 52 -8.76 -14.55 -5.77
CA ARG A 52 -7.68 -13.84 -6.46
C ARG A 52 -6.87 -13.10 -5.41
N VAL A 53 -5.56 -13.09 -5.56
CA VAL A 53 -4.68 -12.24 -4.77
C VAL A 53 -4.44 -11.00 -5.62
N LEU A 54 -4.88 -9.85 -5.12
CA LEU A 54 -4.56 -8.56 -5.71
C LEU A 54 -3.29 -8.05 -5.03
N GLU A 55 -2.24 -7.81 -5.80
CA GLU A 55 -1.06 -7.09 -5.30
C GLU A 55 -1.43 -5.61 -5.19
N GLU A 56 -1.37 -5.06 -3.98
CA GLU A 56 -1.60 -3.63 -3.74
C GLU A 56 -0.26 -2.90 -3.73
N GLU A 57 -0.05 -1.99 -4.68
CA GLU A 57 1.11 -1.10 -4.68
C GLU A 57 0.87 0.06 -3.72
N ARG A 58 1.79 0.27 -2.77
CA ARG A 58 1.73 1.38 -1.81
C ARG A 58 2.96 2.27 -2.00
N ILE A 59 2.73 3.55 -2.26
CA ILE A 59 3.78 4.57 -2.30
C ILE A 59 3.94 5.15 -0.89
N VAL A 60 5.15 5.06 -0.34
CA VAL A 60 5.49 5.63 0.97
C VAL A 60 6.65 6.61 0.84
N PRO A 61 6.71 7.67 1.66
CA PRO A 61 7.86 8.57 1.66
C PRO A 61 9.14 7.79 1.95
N SER A 62 10.14 7.96 1.09
CA SER A 62 11.51 7.50 1.36
C SER A 62 12.13 8.32 2.49
N GLU A 63 13.28 7.88 3.00
CA GLU A 63 14.02 8.65 3.99
C GLU A 63 14.34 10.07 3.51
N LEU A 64 14.73 10.20 2.23
CA LEU A 64 14.96 11.50 1.59
C LEU A 64 13.68 12.34 1.55
N GLY A 65 12.54 11.73 1.22
CA GLY A 65 11.24 12.41 1.20
C GLY A 65 10.82 12.89 2.59
N ARG A 66 11.12 12.14 3.66
CA ARG A 66 10.87 12.58 5.04
C ARG A 66 11.75 13.75 5.43
N ARG A 67 13.06 13.66 5.17
CA ARG A 67 13.99 14.77 5.40
C ARG A 67 13.59 16.02 4.61
N ALA A 68 13.08 15.85 3.39
CA ALA A 68 12.60 16.98 2.60
C ALA A 68 11.41 17.72 3.25
N LEU A 69 10.56 17.01 4.00
CA LEU A 69 9.46 17.63 4.75
C LEU A 69 9.94 18.43 5.97
N GLU A 70 11.05 18.02 6.58
CA GLU A 70 11.61 18.66 7.78
C GLU A 70 12.62 19.77 7.46
N GLU A 71 13.49 19.53 6.48
CA GLU A 71 14.68 20.33 6.18
C GLU A 71 14.57 21.09 4.84
N GLY A 72 13.44 21.02 4.14
CA GLY A 72 13.24 21.58 2.78
C GLY A 72 13.80 20.66 1.68
N LEU A 73 13.62 20.98 0.41
CA LEU A 73 14.09 20.10 -0.69
C LEU A 73 15.64 20.02 -0.74
N PRO A 74 16.23 18.88 -1.18
CA PRO A 74 17.67 18.79 -1.41
C PRO A 74 18.24 19.94 -2.27
N GLU A 75 17.49 20.35 -3.29
CA GLU A 75 17.79 21.46 -4.20
C GLU A 75 17.77 22.82 -3.46
N GLU A 76 16.81 23.03 -2.57
CA GLU A 76 16.71 24.25 -1.76
C GLU A 76 17.88 24.34 -0.77
N ARG A 77 18.22 23.21 -0.13
CA ARG A 77 19.40 23.13 0.75
C ARG A 77 20.69 23.37 -0.04
N ALA A 78 20.80 22.82 -1.25
CA ALA A 78 21.92 23.05 -2.15
C ALA A 78 22.10 24.53 -2.47
N LEU A 79 21.01 25.21 -2.83
CA LEU A 79 21.01 26.64 -3.15
C LEU A 79 21.41 27.50 -1.96
N GLY A 80 20.96 27.16 -0.75
CA GLY A 80 21.36 27.86 0.48
C GLY A 80 22.85 27.73 0.81
N LEU A 81 23.51 26.70 0.29
CA LEU A 81 24.94 26.42 0.50
C LEU A 81 25.84 26.96 -0.62
N CYS A 82 25.27 27.30 -1.78
CA CYS A 82 26.03 27.73 -2.95
C CYS A 82 26.05 29.25 -3.11
N THR A 83 27.26 29.78 -3.34
CA THR A 83 27.44 31.09 -3.96
C THR A 83 27.47 30.94 -5.49
N PRO A 84 27.33 32.03 -6.29
CA PRO A 84 27.34 31.96 -7.75
C PRO A 84 28.60 31.32 -8.38
N SER A 85 29.67 31.13 -7.61
CA SER A 85 30.92 30.50 -8.06
C SER A 85 31.20 29.13 -7.44
N CYS A 86 30.21 28.48 -6.80
CA CYS A 86 30.43 27.21 -6.12
C CYS A 86 30.59 26.07 -7.15
N PRO A 87 31.73 25.35 -7.16
CA PRO A 87 31.91 24.19 -8.00
C PRO A 87 31.06 23.00 -7.53
N LEU A 88 30.46 22.25 -8.46
CA LEU A 88 29.60 21.08 -8.19
C LEU A 88 30.27 20.02 -7.28
N SER A 89 31.60 19.95 -7.27
CA SER A 89 32.38 19.06 -6.41
C SER A 89 32.32 19.42 -4.92
N GLU A 90 32.02 20.68 -4.56
CA GLU A 90 31.78 21.09 -3.17
C GLU A 90 30.38 20.71 -2.69
N LEU A 91 29.37 20.81 -3.56
CA LEU A 91 28.00 20.35 -3.27
C LEU A 91 27.95 18.87 -2.88
N GLY A 92 28.71 18.03 -3.59
CA GLY A 92 28.84 16.60 -3.29
C GLY A 92 29.41 16.28 -1.90
N ARG A 93 30.26 17.16 -1.34
CA ARG A 93 30.81 16.97 0.01
C ARG A 93 29.81 17.36 1.10
N THR A 94 28.97 18.36 0.83
CA THR A 94 28.05 18.92 1.83
C THR A 94 26.71 18.20 1.88
N LEU A 95 26.17 17.80 0.71
CA LEU A 95 24.91 17.05 0.60
C LEU A 95 25.11 15.53 0.61
N GLY A 96 26.36 15.05 0.50
CA GLY A 96 26.67 13.64 0.48
C GLY A 96 25.93 12.89 -0.63
N GLY A 97 25.23 11.80 -0.27
CA GLY A 97 24.45 10.99 -1.21
C GLY A 97 23.25 11.69 -1.86
N GLU A 98 22.84 12.85 -1.35
CA GLU A 98 21.68 13.61 -1.85
C GLU A 98 22.05 14.58 -2.97
N ALA A 99 23.36 14.78 -3.22
CA ALA A 99 23.85 15.68 -4.26
C ALA A 99 23.39 15.26 -5.67
N ARG A 100 23.25 13.95 -5.93
CA ARG A 100 22.75 13.43 -7.19
C ARG A 100 21.30 13.82 -7.44
N VAL A 101 20.46 13.61 -6.43
CA VAL A 101 19.05 13.98 -6.49
C VAL A 101 18.88 15.49 -6.67
N ALA A 102 19.65 16.29 -5.91
CA ALA A 102 19.61 17.75 -6.02
C ALA A 102 20.07 18.31 -7.39
N VAL A 103 20.85 17.54 -8.16
CA VAL A 103 21.35 17.92 -9.49
C VAL A 103 20.55 17.23 -10.62
N GLY A 104 19.63 16.33 -10.28
CA GLY A 104 18.79 15.59 -11.23
C GLY A 104 19.48 14.42 -11.93
N GLU A 105 20.53 13.85 -11.33
CA GLU A 105 21.23 12.63 -11.79
C GLU A 105 20.81 11.37 -11.02
#